data_AF-A0A951XNU6-F1
#
_entry.id   AF-A0A951XNU6-F1
#
_cell.length_a   1.000
_cell.length_b   1.000
_cell.length_c   1.000
_cell.angle_alpha   90.00
_cell.angle_beta   90.00
_cell.angle_gamma   90.00
#
_symmetry.space_group_name_H-M   'P 1'
#
loop_
_entity.id
_entity.type
_entity.pdbx_description
1 polymer ?
#
loop_
_entity_poly.entity_id
_entity_poly.type
_entity_poly.pdbx_seq_one_letter_code
_entity_poly.pdbx_strand_id
1 'polypeptide(L)' 'MSKKSITIDNQEYELAKLNPEARQQLANLRVADQEIARLQVQIALAQTARNAYGQALKAELEKS' A
#
# COMPACT_ATOMS: atom_id res chain seq x y z
N MET A 1 -7.17 10.36 -30.45
CA MET A 1 -7.70 9.47 -29.40
C MET A 1 -6.51 8.90 -28.63
N SER A 2 -6.29 9.27 -27.36
CA SER A 2 -5.20 8.67 -26.57
C SER A 2 -5.56 7.24 -26.17
N LYS A 3 -4.70 6.27 -26.50
CA LYS A 3 -4.76 4.92 -25.95
C LYS A 3 -4.49 5.02 -24.44
N LYS A 4 -5.45 4.61 -23.61
CA LYS A 4 -5.23 4.45 -22.18
C LYS A 4 -4.59 3.07 -21.94
N SER A 5 -3.35 3.06 -21.49
CA SER A 5 -2.64 1.87 -21.06
C SER A 5 -2.50 1.85 -19.54
N ILE A 6 -2.28 0.66 -19.00
CA ILE A 6 -1.92 0.43 -17.61
C ILE A 6 -0.69 -0.46 -17.57
N THR A 7 0.13 -0.31 -16.55
CA THR A 7 1.26 -1.20 -16.30
C THR A 7 0.94 -2.08 -15.12
N ILE A 8 0.97 -3.39 -15.31
CA ILE A 8 0.86 -4.41 -14.26
C ILE A 8 2.10 -5.30 -14.38
N ASP A 9 2.82 -5.54 -13.28
CA ASP A 9 4.02 -6.38 -13.26
C ASP A 9 5.07 -6.01 -14.32
N ASN A 10 5.31 -4.71 -14.49
CA ASN A 10 6.21 -4.14 -15.51
C ASN A 10 5.82 -4.43 -16.97
N GLN A 11 4.60 -4.91 -17.22
CA GLN A 11 4.05 -5.11 -18.55
C GLN A 11 2.94 -4.10 -18.83
N GLU A 12 2.99 -3.47 -20.00
CA GLU A 12 2.01 -2.49 -20.44
C GLU A 12 0.84 -3.16 -21.18
N TYR A 13 -0.38 -2.88 -20.73
CA TYR A 13 -1.62 -3.39 -21.29
C TYR A 13 -2.50 -2.25 -21.78
N GLU A 14 -2.97 -2.34 -23.03
CA GLU A 14 -4.00 -1.42 -23.53
C GLU A 14 -5.36 -1.76 -22.92
N LEU A 15 -6.00 -0.82 -22.22
CA LEU A 15 -7.28 -1.05 -21.56
C LEU A 15 -8.39 -1.49 -22.52
N ALA A 16 -8.33 -1.03 -23.77
CA ALA A 16 -9.29 -1.38 -24.82
C ALA A 16 -9.18 -2.84 -25.27
N LYS A 17 -8.03 -3.49 -25.06
CA LYS A 17 -7.78 -4.89 -25.44
C LYS A 17 -8.14 -5.89 -24.35
N LEU A 18 -8.43 -5.42 -23.13
CA LEU A 18 -8.85 -6.29 -22.03
C LEU A 18 -10.25 -6.86 -22.30
N ASN A 19 -10.48 -8.12 -21.92
CA ASN A 19 -11.83 -8.68 -21.87
C ASN A 19 -12.57 -8.20 -20.60
N PRO A 20 -13.90 -8.41 -20.48
CA PRO A 20 -14.66 -7.99 -19.30
C PRO A 20 -14.11 -8.53 -17.98
N GLU A 21 -13.68 -9.79 -17.96
CA GLU A 21 -13.16 -10.46 -16.77
C GLU A 21 -11.84 -9.82 -16.30
N ALA A 22 -10.92 -9.53 -17.22
CA ALA A 22 -9.66 -8.86 -16.92
C ALA A 22 -9.88 -7.43 -16.40
N ARG A 23 -10.89 -6.72 -16.93
CA ARG A 23 -11.28 -5.41 -16.39
C ARG A 23 -11.81 -5.50 -14.96
N GLN A 24 -12.58 -6.54 -14.64
CA GLN A 24 -13.06 -6.77 -13.29
C GLN A 24 -11.90 -7.08 -12.33
N GLN A 25 -10.97 -7.96 -12.73
CA GLN A 25 -9.81 -8.27 -11.89
C GLN A 25 -8.89 -7.07 -11.70
N LEU A 26 -8.72 -6.21 -12.72
CA LEU A 26 -8.02 -4.94 -12.58
C LEU A 26 -8.68 -4.03 -11.54
N ALA A 27 -10.01 -3.95 -11.51
CA ALA A 27 -10.71 -3.18 -10.49
C ALA A 27 -10.47 -3.75 -9.09
N ASN A 28 -10.54 -5.08 -8.93
CA ASN A 28 -10.26 -5.76 -7.67
C ASN A 28 -8.80 -5.51 -7.19
N LEU A 29 -7.82 -5.60 -8.10
CA LEU A 29 -6.41 -5.32 -7.80
C LEU A 29 -6.23 -3.89 -7.26
N ARG A 30 -6.84 -2.90 -7.92
CA ARG A 30 -6.75 -1.50 -7.48
C ARG A 30 -7.32 -1.28 -6.08
N VAL A 31 -8.40 -1.99 -5.73
CA VAL A 31 -8.98 -1.94 -4.38
C VAL A 31 -8.02 -2.58 -3.37
N ALA A 32 -7.42 -3.72 -3.70
CA ALA A 32 -6.42 -4.36 -2.85
C ALA A 32 -5.19 -3.45 -2.64
N ASP A 33 -4.68 -2.81 -3.69
CA ASP A 33 -3.55 -1.89 -3.62
C ASP A 33 -3.84 -0.69 -2.71
N GLN A 34 -5.05 -0.12 -2.80
CA GLN A 34 -5.50 0.96 -1.93
C GLN A 34 -5.54 0.53 -0.46
N GLU A 35 -6.01 -0.68 -0.18
CA GLU A 35 -6.06 -1.22 1.18
C GLU A 35 -4.66 -1.50 1.72
N ILE A 36 -3.75 -2.04 0.89
CA ILE A 36 -2.34 -2.23 1.25
C ILE A 36 -1.71 -0.88 1.61
N ALA A 37 -1.90 0.16 0.80
CA ALA A 37 -1.38 1.50 1.09
C ALA A 37 -1.94 2.05 2.41
N ARG A 38 -3.24 1.85 2.68
CA ARG A 38 -3.87 2.24 3.94
C ARG A 38 -3.25 1.53 5.15
N LEU A 39 -3.01 0.22 5.04
CA LEU A 39 -2.38 -0.58 6.09
C LEU A 39 -0.92 -0.16 6.34
N GLN A 40 -0.16 0.16 5.28
CA GLN A 40 1.21 0.67 5.41
C GLN A 40 1.26 1.98 6.22
N VAL A 41 0.29 2.88 6.04
CA VAL A 41 0.17 4.10 6.86
C VAL A 41 -0.06 3.74 8.34
N GLN A 42 -0.95 2.79 8.63
CA GLN A 42 -1.20 2.35 10.01
C GLN A 42 0.03 1.70 10.65
N ILE A 43 0.78 0.90 9.89
CA ILE A 43 2.04 0.31 10.35
C ILE A 43 3.05 1.39 10.69
N ALA A 44 3.22 2.41 9.84
CA ALA A 44 4.14 3.51 10.08
C ALA A 44 3.77 4.27 11.38
N LEU A 45 2.49 4.56 11.60
CA LEU A 45 2.00 5.19 12.83
C LEU A 45 2.33 4.34 14.07
N ALA A 46 2.06 3.04 14.02
CA ALA A 46 2.35 2.12 15.12
C ALA A 46 3.85 2.01 15.41
N GLN A 47 4.70 2.00 14.37
CA GLN A 47 6.16 1.99 14.51
C GLN A 47 6.67 3.26 15.19
N THR A 48 6.16 4.43 14.80
CA THR A 48 6.50 5.70 15.47
C THR A 48 6.14 5.66 16.95
N ALA A 49 4.92 5.24 17.29
CA ALA A 49 4.49 5.12 18.68
C ALA A 49 5.35 4.13 19.47
N ARG A 50 5.63 2.96 18.91
CA ARG A 50 6.51 1.94 19.52
C ARG A 50 7.89 2.52 19.83
N ASN A 51 8.49 3.27 18.90
CA ASN A 51 9.80 3.86 19.09
C ASN A 51 9.79 4.91 20.22
N ALA A 52 8.77 5.78 20.26
CA ALA A 52 8.60 6.76 21.32
C ALA A 52 8.45 6.08 22.71
N TYR A 53 7.61 5.05 22.80
CA TYR A 53 7.43 4.30 24.05
C TYR A 53 8.71 3.55 24.46
N GLY A 54 9.46 2.99 23.50
CA GLY A 54 10.74 2.37 23.77
C GLY A 54 11.79 3.34 24.33
N GLN A 55 11.85 4.56 23.81
CA GLN A 55 12.71 5.62 24.33
C GLN A 55 12.31 6.05 25.74
N ALA A 56 11.01 6.25 25.97
CA ALA A 56 10.48 6.61 27.28
C ALA A 56 10.76 5.53 28.33
N LEU A 57 10.56 4.25 27.99
CA LEU A 57 10.89 3.13 28.86
C LEU A 57 12.38 3.10 29.20
N LYS A 58 13.26 3.24 28.20
CA LYS A 58 14.71 3.28 28.42
C LYS A 58 15.11 4.38 29.40
N ALA A 59 14.56 5.58 29.23
CA ALA A 59 14.84 6.71 30.11
C ALA A 59 14.38 6.46 31.56
N GLU A 60 13.32 5.67 31.78
CA GLU A 60 12.87 5.32 33.13
C GLU A 60 13.75 4.24 33.77
N LEU A 61 14.20 3.26 32.98
CA LEU A 61 15.11 2.22 33.45
C LEU A 61 16.48 2.78 33.85
N GLU A 62 16.96 3.84 33.20
CA GLU A 62 18.23 4.49 33.54
C GLU A 62 18.17 5.31 34.85
N LYS A 63 16.98 5.62 35.35
CA LYS A 63 16.79 6.31 36.65
C LYS A 63 16.72 5.34 37.83
N SER A 64 16.50 4.06 37.57
CA SER A 64 16.36 3.00 38.57
C SER A 64 17.72 2.39 38.91
#